data_AF-A0A1B8DMS2-F1
#
_entry.id   AF-A0A1B8DMS2-F1
#
_cell.length_a   1.000
_cell.length_b   1.000
_cell.length_c   1.000
_cell.angle_alpha   90.00
_cell.angle_beta   90.00
_cell.angle_gamma   90.00
#
_symmetry.space_group_name_H-M   'P 1'
#
loop_
_entity.id
_entity.type
_entity.pdbx_description
1 polymer ?
#
loop_
_entity_poly.entity_id
_entity_poly.type
_entity_poly.pdbx_seq_one_letter_code
_entity_poly.pdbx_strand_id
1 'polypeptide(L)'
;MVIIAGFPGVGKSNCASDQSHIDADSASYSWEIGEDGETKKNEAGAKIQNRYWPSNYIDYILSFDKSQFIFVSTHEEIRNALIDRHIQFTLVYPNVSLKGAYLERYRARGSSKTFVDFMDKNWDSFITQLTNLDNA
;
A
#
# COMPACT_ATOMS: atom_id res chain seq x y z
N MET A 1 4.62 14.40 -11.42
CA MET A 1 3.82 13.34 -10.76
C MET A 1 4.30 13.32 -9.35
N VAL A 2 3.40 13.24 -8.37
CA VAL A 2 3.79 13.14 -6.97
C VAL A 2 3.27 11.81 -6.43
N ILE A 3 4.18 10.91 -6.05
CA ILE A 3 3.83 9.60 -5.47
C ILE A 3 3.91 9.73 -3.95
N ILE A 4 2.82 9.36 -3.28
CA ILE A 4 2.70 9.40 -1.82
C ILE A 4 2.46 7.97 -1.34
N ALA A 5 3.47 7.38 -0.70
CA ALA A 5 3.35 6.08 -0.04
C ALA A 5 2.79 6.29 1.36
N GLY A 6 1.48 6.07 1.51
CA GLY A 6 0.77 6.33 2.77
C GLY A 6 0.48 5.06 3.56
N PHE A 7 0.80 5.07 4.85
CA PHE A 7 0.50 3.95 5.76
C PHE A 7 -1.02 3.74 5.89
N PRO A 8 -1.52 2.53 6.21
CA PRO A 8 -2.93 2.34 6.49
C PRO A 8 -3.45 3.32 7.56
N GLY A 9 -4.65 3.89 7.37
CA GLY A 9 -5.26 4.79 8.38
C GLY A 9 -4.76 6.24 8.42
N VAL A 10 -3.82 6.64 7.56
CA VAL A 10 -3.36 8.05 7.47
C VAL A 10 -4.33 8.98 6.72
N GLY A 11 -5.42 8.43 6.17
CA GLY A 11 -6.45 9.22 5.49
C GLY A 11 -6.32 9.34 3.97
N LYS A 12 -5.50 8.50 3.31
CA LYS A 12 -5.33 8.48 1.84
C LYS A 12 -6.66 8.62 1.08
N SER A 13 -7.61 7.72 1.34
CA SER A 13 -8.90 7.68 0.65
C SER A 13 -9.83 8.84 1.02
N ASN A 14 -9.59 9.56 2.13
CA ASN A 14 -10.31 10.78 2.49
C ASN A 14 -9.71 12.03 1.82
N CYS A 15 -8.42 12.01 1.50
CA CYS A 15 -7.77 13.07 0.73
C CYS A 15 -8.09 12.99 -0.76
N ALA A 16 -8.43 11.78 -1.24
CA ALA A 16 -8.73 11.53 -2.65
C ALA A 16 -10.13 11.97 -3.12
N SER A 17 -10.94 12.61 -2.26
CA SER A 17 -12.29 13.08 -2.61
C SER A 17 -12.30 14.36 -3.45
N ASP A 18 -11.20 15.11 -3.49
CA ASP A 18 -10.98 16.20 -4.46
C ASP A 18 -10.28 15.66 -5.71
N GLN A 19 -10.87 15.93 -6.89
CA GLN A 19 -10.74 15.22 -8.19
C GLN A 19 -9.34 15.14 -8.85
N SER A 20 -8.24 15.42 -8.13
CA SER A 20 -6.86 15.40 -8.65
C SER A 20 -5.98 14.26 -8.10
N HIS A 21 -6.56 13.28 -7.41
CA HIS A 21 -5.83 12.23 -6.71
C HIS A 21 -6.27 10.83 -7.12
N ILE A 22 -5.32 9.89 -7.21
CA ILE A 22 -5.56 8.48 -7.55
C ILE A 22 -5.17 7.60 -6.36
N ASP A 23 -6.14 6.86 -5.80
CA ASP A 23 -5.88 5.79 -4.83
C ASP A 23 -5.58 4.50 -5.61
N ALA A 24 -4.28 4.25 -5.88
CA ALA A 24 -3.85 3.11 -6.67
C ALA A 24 -3.81 1.86 -5.78
N ASP A 25 -4.97 1.21 -5.58
CA ASP A 25 -5.00 -0.05 -4.82
C ASP A 25 -4.17 -1.13 -5.53
N SER A 26 -3.20 -1.67 -4.81
CA SER A 26 -2.25 -2.64 -5.31
C SER A 26 -2.79 -4.08 -5.27
N ALA A 27 -3.89 -4.32 -4.55
CA ALA A 27 -4.45 -5.66 -4.33
C ALA A 27 -4.84 -6.36 -5.64
N SER A 28 -5.33 -5.62 -6.64
CA SER A 28 -5.69 -6.18 -7.96
C SER A 28 -4.48 -6.58 -8.81
N TYR A 29 -3.29 -6.08 -8.47
CA TYR A 29 -2.06 -6.33 -9.22
C TYR A 29 -1.18 -7.42 -8.59
N SER A 30 -1.38 -7.72 -7.31
CA SER A 30 -0.58 -8.70 -6.56
C SER A 30 -0.89 -10.16 -6.88
N TRP A 31 -2.06 -10.45 -7.44
CA TRP A 31 -2.53 -11.83 -7.67
C TRP A 31 -2.78 -12.11 -9.15
N GLU A 32 -2.57 -13.36 -9.56
CA GLU A 32 -2.99 -13.80 -10.89
C GLU A 32 -4.52 -13.91 -10.96
N ILE A 33 -5.10 -13.37 -12.02
CA ILE A 33 -6.54 -13.43 -12.28
C ILE A 33 -6.80 -14.47 -13.38
N GLY A 34 -7.82 -15.32 -13.17
CA GLY A 34 -8.31 -16.30 -14.13
C GLY A 34 -9.11 -15.65 -15.25
N GLU A 35 -9.45 -16.43 -16.28
CA GLU A 35 -10.33 -15.95 -17.37
C GLU A 35 -11.74 -15.62 -16.88
N ASP A 36 -12.13 -16.16 -15.72
CA ASP A 36 -13.37 -15.90 -14.99
C ASP A 36 -13.36 -14.60 -14.18
N GLY A 37 -12.23 -13.88 -14.13
CA GLY A 37 -12.08 -12.66 -13.33
C GLY A 37 -11.78 -12.93 -11.86
N GLU A 38 -11.64 -14.19 -11.43
CA GLU A 38 -11.36 -14.58 -10.06
C GLU A 38 -9.86 -14.77 -9.81
N THR A 39 -9.42 -14.63 -8.56
CA THR A 39 -8.01 -14.89 -8.23
C THR A 39 -7.68 -16.37 -8.36
N LYS A 40 -6.68 -16.69 -9.20
CA LYS A 40 -6.18 -18.06 -9.35
C LYS A 40 -5.64 -18.59 -8.03
N LYS A 41 -5.95 -19.85 -7.76
CA LYS A 41 -5.44 -20.60 -6.62
C LYS A 41 -4.65 -21.80 -7.11
N ASN A 42 -3.59 -22.16 -6.39
CA ASN A 42 -2.86 -23.40 -6.65
C ASN A 42 -3.68 -24.62 -6.16
N GLU A 43 -3.15 -25.82 -6.39
CA GLU A 43 -3.79 -27.09 -5.98
C GLU A 43 -4.06 -27.17 -4.47
N ALA A 44 -3.29 -26.43 -3.66
CA ALA A 44 -3.46 -26.32 -2.21
C ALA A 44 -4.48 -25.23 -1.78
N GLY A 45 -5.12 -24.53 -2.72
CA GLY A 45 -6.09 -23.46 -2.45
C GLY A 45 -5.47 -22.10 -2.08
N ALA A 46 -4.15 -21.96 -2.14
CA ALA A 46 -3.47 -20.69 -1.89
C ALA A 46 -3.49 -19.80 -3.15
N LYS A 47 -3.67 -18.48 -2.96
CA LYS A 47 -3.66 -17.51 -4.06
C LYS A 47 -2.29 -17.49 -4.75
N ILE A 48 -2.30 -17.47 -6.08
CA ILE A 48 -1.07 -17.40 -6.88
C ILE A 48 -0.67 -15.93 -7.02
N GLN A 49 0.56 -15.61 -6.59
CA GLN A 49 1.12 -14.27 -6.75
C GLN A 49 1.40 -14.00 -8.23
N ASN A 50 1.10 -12.79 -8.69
CA ASN A 50 1.36 -12.39 -10.06
C ASN A 50 2.88 -12.41 -10.33
N ARG A 51 3.32 -13.14 -11.36
CA ARG A 51 4.74 -13.24 -11.74
C ARG A 51 5.43 -11.90 -12.06
N TYR A 52 4.66 -10.86 -12.37
CA TYR A 52 5.18 -9.52 -12.67
C TYR A 52 5.09 -8.57 -11.47
N TRP A 53 4.59 -9.03 -10.33
CA TRP A 53 4.53 -8.23 -9.12
C TRP A 53 5.94 -7.92 -8.57
N PRO A 54 6.21 -6.70 -8.07
CA PRO A 54 5.36 -5.50 -8.09
C PRO A 54 5.54 -4.63 -9.36
N SER A 55 6.36 -5.06 -10.31
CA SER A 55 6.72 -4.27 -11.50
C SER A 55 5.52 -3.83 -12.34
N ASN A 56 4.55 -4.73 -12.55
CA ASN A 56 3.30 -4.43 -13.26
C ASN A 56 2.52 -3.27 -12.62
N TYR A 57 2.48 -3.23 -11.29
CA TYR A 57 1.80 -2.18 -10.53
C TYR A 57 2.54 -0.84 -10.63
N ILE A 58 3.88 -0.86 -10.58
CA ILE A 58 4.66 0.37 -10.78
C ILE A 58 4.48 0.91 -12.20
N ASP A 59 4.46 0.04 -13.22
CA ASP A 59 4.21 0.46 -14.60
C ASP A 59 2.82 1.08 -14.76
N TYR A 60 1.81 0.52 -14.09
CA TYR A 60 0.47 1.11 -14.02
C TYR A 60 0.48 2.50 -13.36
N ILE A 61 1.15 2.67 -12.21
CA ILE A 61 1.28 3.98 -11.55
C ILE A 61 1.95 5.00 -12.48
N LEU A 62 2.99 4.59 -13.21
CA LEU A 62 3.73 5.47 -14.10
C LEU A 62 2.96 5.83 -15.38
N SER A 63 1.87 5.13 -15.69
CA SER A 63 1.01 5.43 -16.85
C SER A 63 0.13 6.67 -16.64
N PHE A 64 -0.01 7.12 -15.40
CA PHE A 64 -0.79 8.29 -15.04
C PHE A 64 -0.10 9.61 -15.41
N ASP A 65 -0.90 10.68 -15.52
CA ASP A 65 -0.39 11.99 -15.92
C ASP A 65 0.52 12.58 -14.83
N LYS A 66 1.56 13.30 -15.26
CA LYS A 66 2.52 13.95 -14.38
C LYS A 66 1.91 15.05 -13.52
N SER A 67 0.69 15.52 -13.81
CA SER A 67 -0.02 16.50 -13.00
C SER A 67 -0.72 15.91 -11.76
N GLN A 68 -0.78 14.57 -11.62
CA GLN A 68 -1.58 13.90 -10.60
C GLN A 68 -0.78 13.54 -9.33
N PHE A 69 -1.52 13.47 -8.22
CA PHE A 69 -1.08 12.89 -6.96
C PHE A 69 -1.52 11.43 -6.89
N ILE A 70 -0.58 10.52 -6.66
CA ILE A 70 -0.86 9.09 -6.65
C ILE A 70 -0.55 8.54 -5.27
N PHE A 71 -1.56 8.01 -4.62
CA PHE A 71 -1.42 7.32 -3.35
C PHE A 71 -1.12 5.84 -3.58
N VAL A 72 -0.04 5.37 -2.98
CA VAL A 72 0.37 3.97 -3.03
C VAL A 72 0.50 3.40 -1.63
N SER A 73 0.46 2.07 -1.51
CA SER A 73 0.69 1.42 -0.22
C SER A 73 2.17 1.48 0.17
N THR A 74 2.42 1.56 1.48
CA THR A 74 3.75 1.43 2.08
C THR A 74 4.19 -0.04 2.17
N HIS A 75 3.93 -0.89 1.18
CA HIS A 75 4.50 -2.24 1.17
C HIS A 75 5.99 -2.16 0.80
N GLU A 76 6.81 -3.02 1.41
CA GLU A 76 8.26 -3.05 1.16
C GLU A 76 8.59 -3.27 -0.32
N GLU A 77 7.94 -4.25 -0.96
CA GLU A 77 8.14 -4.57 -2.37
C GLU A 77 7.87 -3.36 -3.30
N ILE A 78 6.83 -2.57 -3.00
CA ILE A 78 6.49 -1.35 -3.76
C ILE A 78 7.57 -0.30 -3.58
N ARG A 79 8.02 -0.06 -2.33
CA ARG A 79 9.07 0.94 -2.05
C ARG A 79 10.38 0.57 -2.72
N ASN A 80 10.80 -0.70 -2.62
CA ASN A 80 12.02 -1.18 -3.24
C ASN A 80 11.96 -1.00 -4.77
N ALA A 81 10.84 -1.36 -5.41
CA ALA A 81 10.68 -1.17 -6.84
C ALA A 81 10.69 0.31 -7.27
N LEU A 82 10.20 1.23 -6.45
CA LEU A 82 10.32 2.68 -6.71
C LEU A 82 11.79 3.14 -6.61
N ILE A 83 12.50 2.70 -5.57
CA ILE A 83 13.92 3.03 -5.33
C ILE A 83 14.80 2.50 -6.46
N ASP A 84 14.63 1.23 -6.84
CA ASP A 84 15.40 0.56 -7.90
C ASP A 84 15.23 1.25 -9.26
N ARG A 85 14.09 1.91 -9.47
CA ARG A 85 13.78 2.67 -10.69
C ARG A 85 14.09 4.16 -10.56
N HIS A 86 14.71 4.58 -9.46
CA HIS A 86 15.04 5.98 -9.15
C HIS A 86 13.82 6.92 -9.18
N ILE A 87 12.66 6.41 -8.77
CA ILE A 87 11.42 7.17 -8.71
C ILE A 87 11.31 7.79 -7.32
N GLN A 88 11.21 9.12 -7.27
CA GLN A 88 11.00 9.85 -6.02
C GLN A 88 9.57 9.68 -5.51
N PHE A 89 9.43 9.47 -4.20
CA PHE A 89 8.14 9.37 -3.52
C PHE A 89 8.24 9.96 -2.11
N THR A 90 7.10 10.35 -1.55
CA THR A 90 6.99 10.84 -0.17
C THR A 90 6.41 9.75 0.72
N LEU A 91 7.06 9.48 1.84
CA LEU A 91 6.55 8.61 2.88
C LEU A 91 5.59 9.37 3.81
N VAL A 92 4.41 8.81 4.06
CA VAL A 92 3.46 9.35 5.03
C VAL A 92 3.04 8.23 5.98
N TYR A 93 3.55 8.28 7.20
CA TYR A 93 3.32 7.25 8.21
C TYR A 93 3.24 7.89 9.61
N PRO A 94 2.55 7.23 10.55
CA PRO A 94 2.40 7.78 11.89
C PRO A 94 3.69 7.66 12.72
N ASN A 95 3.82 8.55 13.71
CA ASN A 95 4.76 8.32 14.78
C ASN A 95 4.42 7.01 15.52
N VAL A 96 5.45 6.27 15.94
CA VAL A 96 5.30 4.96 16.60
C VAL A 96 4.42 5.01 17.86
N SER A 97 4.40 6.13 18.58
CA SER A 97 3.57 6.34 19.77
C SER A 97 2.06 6.36 19.50
N LEU A 98 1.63 6.53 18.24
CA LEU A 98 0.22 6.67 17.86
C LEU A 98 -0.50 5.33 17.65
N LYS A 99 0.11 4.21 18.05
CA LYS A 99 -0.43 2.85 17.89
C LYS A 99 -1.90 2.74 18.31
N GLY A 100 -2.21 3.15 19.54
CA GLY A 100 -3.56 3.06 20.09
C GLY A 100 -4.59 3.84 19.26
N ALA A 101 -4.26 5.07 18.87
CA ALA A 101 -5.14 5.91 18.07
C ALA A 101 -5.45 5.30 16.69
N TYR A 102 -4.46 4.66 16.05
CA TYR A 102 -4.67 4.00 14.76
C TYR A 102 -5.45 2.69 14.86
N LEU A 103 -5.20 1.88 15.90
CA LEU A 103 -5.98 0.67 16.14
C LEU A 103 -7.46 1.02 16.39
N GLU A 104 -7.75 2.08 17.15
CA GLU A 104 -9.11 2.59 17.32
C GLU A 104 -9.73 3.08 16.01
N ARG A 105 -8.99 3.82 15.18
CA ARG A 105 -9.47 4.22 13.85
C ARG A 105 -9.83 3.01 12.98
N TYR A 106 -9.04 1.94 13.02
CA TYR A 106 -9.33 0.72 12.27
C TYR A 106 -10.59 0.01 12.76
N ARG A 107 -10.80 -0.04 14.08
CA ARG A 107 -12.02 -0.61 14.68
C ARG A 107 -13.24 0.24 14.32
N ALA A 108 -13.15 1.56 14.45
CA ALA A 108 -14.24 2.50 14.17
C ALA A 108 -14.71 2.48 12.70
N ARG A 109 -13.80 2.24 11.74
CA ARG A 109 -14.15 2.09 10.32
C ARG A 109 -14.67 0.69 9.94
N GLY A 110 -14.80 -0.23 10.90
CA GLY A 110 -15.27 -1.59 10.65
C GLY A 110 -14.24 -2.52 9.98
N SER A 111 -12.93 -2.27 10.17
CA SER A 111 -11.93 -3.24 9.70
C SER A 111 -12.07 -4.59 10.40
N SER A 112 -11.76 -5.67 9.67
CA SER A 112 -11.83 -7.03 10.22
C SER A 112 -10.89 -7.21 11.41
N LYS A 113 -11.30 -8.05 12.37
CA LYS A 113 -10.47 -8.36 13.54
C LYS A 113 -9.09 -8.87 13.14
N THR A 114 -9.02 -9.75 12.14
CA THR A 114 -7.76 -10.27 11.59
C THR A 114 -6.83 -9.15 11.11
N PHE A 115 -7.37 -8.13 10.43
CA PHE A 115 -6.57 -6.99 10.01
C PHE A 115 -6.09 -6.16 11.21
N VAL A 116 -6.96 -5.88 12.18
CA VAL A 116 -6.59 -5.09 13.36
C VAL A 116 -5.52 -5.80 14.19
N ASP A 117 -5.68 -7.11 14.41
CA ASP A 117 -4.70 -7.95 15.13
C ASP A 117 -3.36 -7.98 14.39
N PHE A 118 -3.38 -8.07 13.05
CA PHE A 118 -2.18 -8.02 12.22
C PHE A 118 -1.46 -6.67 12.35
N MET A 119 -2.19 -5.56 12.31
CA MET A 119 -1.61 -4.23 12.48
C MET A 119 -1.07 -4.03 13.90
N ASP A 120 -1.76 -4.52 14.92
CA ASP A 120 -1.30 -4.44 16.31
C ASP A 120 0.02 -5.20 16.50
N LYS A 121 0.08 -6.44 16.01
CA LYS A 121 1.25 -7.31 16.12
C LYS A 121 2.48 -6.73 15.42
N ASN A 122 2.31 -6.10 14.26
CA ASN A 122 3.41 -5.68 13.40
C ASN A 122 3.73 -4.17 13.45
N TRP A 123 2.97 -3.39 14.23
CA TRP A 123 3.06 -1.93 14.27
C TRP A 123 4.49 -1.40 14.38
N ASP A 124 5.18 -1.77 15.45
CA ASP A 124 6.51 -1.25 15.77
C ASP A 124 7.54 -1.59 14.69
N SER A 125 7.46 -2.81 14.15
CA SER A 125 8.30 -3.26 13.03
C SER A 125 8.06 -2.42 11.78
N PHE A 126 6.80 -2.21 11.40
CA PHE A 126 6.47 -1.43 10.20
C PHE A 126 6.91 0.03 10.32
N ILE A 127 6.64 0.68 11.45
CA ILE A 127 7.04 2.08 11.64
C ILE A 127 8.57 2.22 11.69
N THR A 128 9.26 1.26 12.31
CA THR A 128 10.74 1.25 12.34
C THR A 128 11.33 1.13 10.94
N GLN A 129 10.80 0.22 10.11
CA GLN A 129 11.24 0.07 8.72
C GLN A 129 11.06 1.35 7.91
N LEU A 130 9.91 2.02 8.05
CA LEU A 130 9.64 3.28 7.34
C LEU A 130 10.54 4.40 7.84
N THR A 131 10.78 4.47 9.16
CA THR A 131 11.68 5.46 9.76
C THR A 131 13.13 5.27 9.31
N ASN A 132 13.61 4.03 9.22
CA ASN A 132 14.97 3.77 8.74
C ASN A 132 15.14 4.18 7.28
N LEU A 133 14.11 3.94 6.45
CA LEU A 133 14.13 4.33 5.04
C LEU A 133 14.07 5.84 4.84
N ASP A 134 13.27 6.55 5.63
CA ASP A 134 13.13 8.02 5.54
C ASP A 134 14.41 8.77 5.95
N ASN A 135 15.27 8.13 6.76
CA ASN A 135 16.54 8.67 7.22
C ASN A 135 17.76 8.23 6.37
N ALA A 136 17.55 7.45 5.32
CA ALA A 136 18.61 6.91 4.45
C ALA A 136 18.94 7.85 3.29
#